data_AF-A0A3Q8ZJI5-F1
#
_entry.id   AF-A0A3Q8ZJI5-F1
#
_cell.length_a   1.000
_cell.length_b   1.000
_cell.length_c   1.000
_cell.angle_alpha   90.00
_cell.angle_beta   90.00
_cell.angle_gamma   90.00
#
_symmetry.space_group_name_H-M   'P 1'
#
loop_
_entity.id
_entity.type
_entity.pdbx_description
1 polymer ?
#
loop_
_entity_poly.entity_id
_entity_poly.type
_entity_poly.pdbx_seq_one_letter_code
_entity_poly.pdbx_strand_id
1 'polypeptide(L)'
;MSVCKNGHDGPRRNNGNCIECEKVRYKTSEKKRTYQKENSRQRRERVRNDPLLNDAQRKYMKDYREANKERLAVSQSEYQKRPDVAARFRLKRKGIDPTELSQIVLEAQTCQICNGPPDGRWETLHVDHCHETGGFRGMICHSCNSGLARFKDNPDIMRAAAAYIEQYRKQLPNECL
;
A
#
# COMPACT_ATOMS: atom_id res chain seq x y z
N MET A 1 27.79 -34.99 -16.20
CA MET A 1 27.79 -33.64 -15.59
C MET A 1 27.17 -33.75 -14.20
N SER A 2 27.75 -33.12 -13.17
CA SER A 2 27.25 -33.26 -11.80
C SER A 2 25.99 -32.43 -11.58
N VAL A 3 24.89 -33.14 -11.36
CA VAL A 3 23.60 -32.58 -10.97
C VAL A 3 23.81 -31.65 -9.77
N CYS A 4 23.27 -30.43 -9.86
CA CYS A 4 23.39 -29.47 -8.76
C CYS A 4 22.49 -29.87 -7.58
N LYS A 5 22.67 -29.21 -6.41
CA LYS A 5 21.89 -29.50 -5.19
C LYS A 5 20.37 -29.36 -5.37
N ASN A 6 19.92 -28.66 -6.42
CA ASN A 6 18.52 -28.45 -6.75
C ASN A 6 18.05 -29.36 -7.90
N GLY A 7 18.80 -30.41 -8.25
CA GLY A 7 18.39 -31.39 -9.28
C GLY A 7 18.63 -30.96 -10.73
N HIS A 8 19.17 -29.77 -11.00
CA HIS A 8 19.47 -29.35 -12.37
C HIS A 8 20.79 -29.97 -12.87
N ASP A 9 20.77 -30.56 -14.06
CA ASP A 9 21.91 -31.19 -14.76
C ASP A 9 22.57 -30.27 -15.82
N GLY A 10 22.12 -29.02 -15.91
CA GLY A 10 22.56 -28.06 -16.92
C GLY A 10 23.90 -27.34 -16.66
N PRO A 11 24.32 -26.49 -17.61
CA PRO A 11 25.59 -25.76 -17.55
C PRO A 11 25.71 -24.84 -16.33
N ARG A 12 26.96 -24.58 -15.94
CA ARG A 12 27.32 -23.77 -14.76
C ARG A 12 27.99 -22.47 -15.17
N ARG A 13 27.80 -21.43 -14.35
CA ARG A 13 28.51 -20.16 -14.45
C ARG A 13 29.84 -20.22 -13.71
N ASN A 14 30.71 -19.25 -13.99
CA ASN A 14 32.04 -19.13 -13.37
C ASN A 14 31.98 -18.98 -11.84
N ASN A 15 30.85 -18.56 -11.28
CA ASN A 15 30.60 -18.49 -9.85
C ASN A 15 30.15 -19.84 -9.23
N GLY A 16 30.24 -20.95 -9.98
CA GLY A 16 29.91 -22.31 -9.53
C GLY A 16 28.42 -22.65 -9.56
N ASN A 17 27.53 -21.66 -9.72
CA ASN A 17 26.08 -21.87 -9.77
C ASN A 17 25.64 -22.46 -11.10
N CYS A 18 24.64 -23.35 -11.05
CA CYS A 18 23.92 -23.79 -12.23
C CYS A 18 23.15 -22.61 -12.86
N ILE A 19 22.99 -22.57 -14.19
CA ILE A 19 22.29 -21.46 -14.86
C ILE A 19 20.87 -21.27 -14.34
N GLU A 20 20.11 -22.35 -14.12
CA GLU A 20 18.74 -22.27 -13.59
C GLU A 20 18.69 -21.72 -12.16
N CYS A 21 19.62 -22.16 -11.31
CA CYS A 21 19.83 -21.65 -9.95
C CYS A 21 20.13 -20.16 -9.97
N GLU A 22 20.99 -19.73 -10.90
CA GLU A 22 21.34 -18.32 -11.06
C GLU A 22 20.17 -17.48 -11.57
N LYS A 23 19.34 -18.01 -12.49
CA LYS A 23 18.13 -17.31 -12.95
C LYS A 23 17.18 -17.04 -11.78
N VAL A 24 16.97 -18.03 -10.91
CA VAL A 24 16.14 -17.87 -9.70
C VAL A 24 16.77 -16.85 -8.75
N ARG A 25 18.07 -16.99 -8.46
CA ARG A 25 18.83 -16.05 -7.61
C ARG A 25 18.74 -14.62 -8.13
N TYR A 26 18.90 -14.42 -9.44
CA TYR A 26 18.81 -13.10 -10.05
C TYR A 26 17.39 -12.55 -9.99
N LYS A 27 16.35 -13.38 -10.23
CA LYS A 27 14.94 -12.99 -10.10
C LYS A 27 14.62 -12.46 -8.70
N THR A 28 15.20 -13.04 -7.66
CA THR A 28 14.97 -12.63 -6.26
C THR A 28 15.98 -11.61 -5.73
N SER A 29 17.07 -11.37 -6.46
CA SER A 29 18.17 -10.50 -6.02
C SER A 29 17.74 -9.05 -5.79
N GLU A 30 18.36 -8.43 -4.78
CA GLU A 30 18.25 -6.99 -4.52
C GLU A 30 18.69 -6.16 -5.72
N LYS A 31 19.73 -6.60 -6.44
CA LYS A 31 20.19 -5.98 -7.69
C LYS A 31 19.09 -5.87 -8.75
N LYS A 32 18.27 -6.92 -8.91
CA LYS A 32 17.13 -6.88 -9.84
C LYS A 32 16.03 -5.97 -9.33
N ARG A 33 15.71 -6.02 -8.03
CA ARG A 33 14.68 -5.16 -7.41
C ARG A 33 15.03 -3.68 -7.54
N THR A 34 16.28 -3.32 -7.26
CA THR A 34 16.80 -1.94 -7.38
C THR A 34 16.79 -1.45 -8.82
N TYR A 35 17.30 -2.24 -9.77
CA TYR A 35 17.21 -1.92 -11.20
C TYR A 35 15.77 -1.69 -11.67
N GLN A 36 14.85 -2.57 -11.28
CA GLN A 36 13.42 -2.43 -11.65
C GLN A 36 12.79 -1.18 -11.03
N LYS A 37 13.10 -0.87 -9.77
CA LYS A 37 12.61 0.32 -9.07
C LYS A 37 13.10 1.60 -9.77
N GLU A 38 14.39 1.66 -10.09
CA GLU A 38 15.03 2.81 -10.72
C GLU A 38 14.55 3.00 -12.16
N ASN A 39 14.53 1.94 -12.96
CA ASN A 39 14.03 2.01 -14.34
C ASN A 39 12.53 2.41 -14.39
N SER A 40 11.72 1.93 -13.44
CA SER A 40 10.32 2.36 -13.30
C SER A 40 10.21 3.84 -12.94
N ARG A 41 11.06 4.35 -12.03
CA ARG A 41 11.13 5.77 -11.67
C ARG A 41 11.49 6.63 -12.88
N GLN A 42 12.58 6.30 -13.57
CA GLN A 42 13.05 7.03 -14.76
C GLN A 42 12.00 7.05 -15.87
N ARG A 43 11.33 5.92 -16.11
CA ARG A 43 10.22 5.86 -17.08
C ARG A 43 9.07 6.78 -16.70
N ARG A 44 8.66 6.80 -15.42
CA ARG A 44 7.58 7.67 -14.94
C ARG A 44 7.95 9.15 -15.06
N GLU A 45 9.19 9.48 -14.73
CA GLU A 45 9.72 10.84 -14.85
C GLU A 45 9.75 11.30 -16.31
N ARG A 46 10.24 10.47 -17.23
CA ARG A 46 10.23 10.76 -18.66
C ARG A 46 8.82 11.05 -19.18
N VAL A 47 7.85 10.21 -18.85
CA VAL A 47 6.45 10.41 -19.30
C VAL A 47 5.78 11.61 -18.62
N ARG A 48 6.19 11.97 -17.40
CA ARG A 48 5.70 13.17 -16.72
C ARG A 48 6.20 14.44 -17.39
N ASN A 49 7.48 14.46 -17.77
CA ASN A 49 8.16 15.67 -18.25
C ASN A 49 8.03 15.89 -19.76
N ASP A 50 7.58 14.88 -20.51
CA ASP A 50 7.33 14.96 -21.95
C ASP A 50 5.82 14.99 -22.23
N PRO A 51 5.26 16.13 -22.67
CA PRO A 51 3.83 16.26 -22.95
C PRO A 51 3.30 15.27 -23.99
N LEU A 52 4.07 14.99 -25.05
CA LEU A 52 3.66 14.07 -26.12
C LEU A 52 3.54 12.64 -25.58
N LEU A 53 4.51 12.22 -24.76
CA LEU A 53 4.44 10.91 -24.12
C LEU A 53 3.32 10.83 -23.08
N ASN A 54 3.05 11.93 -22.35
CA ASN A 54 1.96 11.98 -21.38
C ASN A 54 0.60 11.82 -22.07
N ASP A 55 0.37 12.57 -23.15
CA ASP A 55 -0.88 12.55 -23.89
C ASP A 55 -1.08 11.20 -24.60
N ALA A 56 -0.02 10.65 -25.20
CA ALA A 56 -0.06 9.30 -25.75
C ALA A 56 -0.40 8.25 -24.67
N GLN A 57 0.16 8.37 -23.47
CA GLN A 57 -0.17 7.49 -22.35
C GLN A 57 -1.63 7.66 -21.91
N ARG A 58 -2.13 8.89 -21.79
CA ARG A 58 -3.53 9.16 -21.43
C ARG A 58 -4.49 8.56 -22.45
N LYS A 59 -4.22 8.78 -23.75
CA LYS A 59 -5.00 8.22 -24.85
C LYS A 59 -5.00 6.69 -24.78
N TYR A 60 -3.83 6.06 -24.67
CA TYR A 60 -3.71 4.61 -24.52
C TYR A 60 -4.53 4.08 -23.33
N MET A 61 -4.44 4.73 -22.17
CA MET A 61 -5.20 4.31 -20.99
C MET A 61 -6.72 4.48 -21.16
N LYS A 62 -7.17 5.51 -21.88
CA LYS A 62 -8.58 5.71 -22.23
C LYS A 62 -9.07 4.59 -23.15
N ASP A 63 -8.37 4.36 -24.26
CA ASP A 63 -8.72 3.34 -25.25
C ASP A 63 -8.71 1.94 -24.63
N TYR A 64 -7.73 1.64 -23.78
CA TYR A 64 -7.66 0.37 -23.05
C TYR A 64 -8.85 0.18 -22.11
N ARG A 65 -9.26 1.21 -21.37
CA ARG A 65 -10.42 1.12 -20.46
C ARG A 65 -11.72 0.88 -21.23
N GLU A 66 -11.89 1.56 -22.35
CA GLU A 66 -13.08 1.41 -23.20
C GLU A 66 -13.14 0.01 -23.81
N ALA A 67 -12.05 -0.40 -24.48
CA ALA A 67 -11.97 -1.70 -25.14
C ALA A 67 -12.06 -2.90 -24.18
N ASN A 68 -11.81 -2.69 -22.88
CA ASN A 68 -11.84 -3.75 -21.87
C ASN A 68 -12.89 -3.49 -20.78
N LYS A 69 -13.85 -2.59 -21.01
CA LYS A 69 -14.81 -2.13 -19.99
C LYS A 69 -15.53 -3.30 -19.30
N GLU A 70 -16.05 -4.24 -20.08
CA GLU A 70 -16.76 -5.43 -19.57
C GLU A 70 -15.84 -6.33 -18.76
N ARG A 71 -14.65 -6.65 -19.29
CA ARG A 71 -13.64 -7.45 -18.59
C ARG A 71 -13.22 -6.81 -17.27
N LEU A 72 -13.06 -5.49 -17.26
CA LEU A 72 -12.71 -4.74 -16.05
C LEU A 72 -13.85 -4.75 -15.04
N ALA A 73 -15.11 -4.64 -15.48
CA ALA A 73 -16.29 -4.75 -14.61
C ALA A 73 -16.41 -6.15 -13.99
N VAL A 74 -16.20 -7.22 -14.78
CA VAL A 74 -16.17 -8.60 -14.27
C VAL A 74 -15.03 -8.76 -13.26
N SER A 75 -13.81 -8.32 -13.60
CA SER A 75 -12.67 -8.39 -12.67
C SER A 75 -12.92 -7.62 -11.38
N GLN A 76 -13.62 -6.49 -11.44
CA GLN A 76 -13.99 -5.71 -10.27
C GLN A 76 -15.01 -6.45 -9.41
N SER A 77 -16.05 -7.03 -10.02
CA SER A 77 -17.06 -7.84 -9.32
C SER A 77 -16.44 -9.07 -8.65
N GLU A 78 -15.59 -9.81 -9.35
CA GLU A 78 -14.87 -10.96 -8.81
C GLU A 78 -13.94 -10.58 -7.64
N TYR A 79 -13.30 -9.41 -7.72
CA TYR A 79 -12.48 -8.90 -6.62
C TYR A 79 -13.33 -8.51 -5.40
N GLN A 80 -14.51 -7.90 -5.61
CA GLN A 80 -15.45 -7.55 -4.53
C GLN A 80 -15.98 -8.79 -3.79
N LYS A 81 -16.16 -9.92 -4.49
CA LYS A 81 -16.54 -11.21 -3.88
C LYS A 81 -15.45 -11.82 -3.01
N ARG A 82 -14.23 -11.28 -3.02
CA ARG A 82 -13.06 -11.79 -2.29
C ARG A 82 -12.42 -10.73 -1.40
N PRO A 83 -13.16 -10.23 -0.40
CA PRO A 83 -12.66 -9.19 0.50
C PRO A 83 -11.44 -9.67 1.30
N ASP A 84 -11.31 -10.98 1.54
CA ASP A 84 -10.16 -11.62 2.20
C ASP A 84 -8.86 -11.36 1.46
N VAL A 85 -8.87 -11.43 0.13
CA VAL A 85 -7.70 -11.14 -0.71
C VAL A 85 -7.32 -9.68 -0.59
N ALA A 86 -8.31 -8.80 -0.61
CA ALA A 86 -8.10 -7.37 -0.46
C ALA A 86 -7.48 -7.03 0.91
N ALA A 87 -8.00 -7.63 1.99
CA ALA A 87 -7.46 -7.47 3.35
C ALA A 87 -6.00 -7.95 3.44
N ARG A 88 -5.70 -9.16 2.96
CA ARG A 88 -4.34 -9.72 2.91
C ARG A 88 -3.40 -8.84 2.10
N PHE A 89 -3.85 -8.32 0.96
CA PHE A 89 -3.05 -7.43 0.12
C PHE A 89 -2.77 -6.08 0.78
N ARG A 90 -3.77 -5.49 1.46
CA ARG A 90 -3.59 -4.25 2.24
C ARG A 90 -2.51 -4.41 3.30
N LEU A 91 -2.52 -5.51 4.06
CA LEU A 91 -1.51 -5.83 5.07
C LEU A 91 -0.12 -6.04 4.46
N LYS A 92 -0.01 -6.88 3.42
CA LYS A 92 1.26 -7.14 2.73
C LYS A 92 1.91 -5.87 2.15
N ARG A 93 1.12 -4.95 1.61
CA ARG A 93 1.63 -3.66 1.12
C ARG A 93 2.25 -2.79 2.20
N LYS A 94 1.90 -3.03 3.46
CA LYS A 94 2.45 -2.35 4.63
C LYS A 94 3.59 -3.12 5.28
N GLY A 95 4.00 -4.26 4.71
CA GLY A 95 5.02 -5.15 5.30
C GLY A 95 4.50 -5.99 6.46
N ILE A 96 3.18 -6.05 6.67
CA ILE A 96 2.55 -6.79 7.75
C ILE A 96 2.20 -8.20 7.26
N ASP A 97 2.56 -9.21 8.06
CA ASP A 97 2.14 -10.58 7.81
C ASP A 97 0.62 -10.73 8.02
N PRO A 98 -0.14 -11.17 7.02
CA PRO A 98 -1.60 -11.17 7.14
C PRO A 98 -2.20 -12.33 7.94
N THR A 99 -1.40 -13.28 8.41
CA THR A 99 -1.85 -14.57 8.97
C THR A 99 -2.94 -14.41 10.03
N GLU A 100 -2.79 -13.46 10.95
CA GLU A 100 -3.76 -13.25 12.05
C GLU A 100 -4.56 -11.95 11.90
N LEU A 101 -4.07 -11.01 11.09
CA LEU A 101 -4.65 -9.67 10.99
C LEU A 101 -5.68 -9.53 9.87
N SER A 102 -5.73 -10.45 8.90
CA SER A 102 -6.70 -10.33 7.81
C SER A 102 -8.15 -10.35 8.30
N GLN A 103 -8.44 -11.12 9.35
CA GLN A 103 -9.79 -11.17 9.92
C GLN A 103 -10.15 -9.87 10.64
N ILE A 104 -9.24 -9.32 11.44
CA ILE A 104 -9.41 -8.01 12.09
C ILE A 104 -9.69 -6.91 11.06
N VAL A 105 -8.95 -6.91 9.94
CA VAL A 105 -9.13 -5.93 8.86
C VAL A 105 -10.47 -6.09 8.14
N LEU A 106 -11.02 -7.32 8.09
CA LEU A 106 -12.32 -7.61 7.47
C LEU A 106 -13.48 -7.22 8.37
N GLU A 107 -13.38 -7.51 9.66
CA GLU A 107 -14.47 -7.35 10.62
C GLU A 107 -14.59 -5.92 11.15
N ALA A 108 -13.53 -5.12 11.10
CA ALA A 108 -13.55 -3.76 11.63
C ALA A 108 -14.65 -2.89 10.99
N GLN A 109 -15.58 -2.41 11.81
CA GLN A 109 -16.68 -1.54 11.41
C GLN A 109 -16.49 -0.07 11.83
N THR A 110 -15.70 0.18 12.88
CA THR A 110 -15.52 1.52 13.44
C THR A 110 -14.05 1.88 13.62
N CYS A 111 -13.78 3.18 13.65
CA CYS A 111 -12.45 3.72 13.90
C CYS A 111 -12.03 3.47 15.35
N GLN A 112 -10.86 2.87 15.58
CA GLN A 112 -10.36 2.62 16.94
C GLN A 112 -9.91 3.88 17.69
N ILE A 113 -9.87 5.05 17.03
CA ILE A 113 -9.53 6.33 17.67
C ILE A 113 -10.79 7.10 18.06
N CYS A 114 -11.69 7.35 17.11
CA CYS A 114 -12.88 8.19 17.35
C CYS A 114 -14.18 7.41 17.53
N ASN A 115 -14.16 6.07 17.40
CA ASN A 115 -15.34 5.19 17.39
C ASN A 115 -16.39 5.51 16.31
N GLY A 116 -16.08 6.43 15.39
CA GLY A 116 -16.92 6.78 14.27
C GLY A 116 -16.90 5.73 13.15
N PRO A 117 -17.84 5.83 12.19
CA PRO A 117 -17.87 4.98 11.01
C PRO A 117 -16.67 5.24 10.09
N PRO A 118 -16.45 4.40 9.06
CA PRO A 118 -15.56 4.72 7.96
C PRO A 118 -15.97 6.04 7.30
N ASP A 119 -15.00 6.82 6.82
CA ASP A 119 -15.25 8.12 6.20
C ASP A 119 -14.33 8.37 4.99
N GLY A 120 -14.47 9.55 4.39
CA GLY A 120 -13.73 9.96 3.21
C GLY A 120 -14.29 9.37 1.90
N ARG A 121 -13.58 9.60 0.80
CA ARG A 121 -14.05 9.30 -0.57
C ARG A 121 -14.50 7.84 -0.78
N TRP A 122 -13.92 6.91 -0.02
CA TRP A 122 -14.13 5.47 -0.21
C TRP A 122 -14.90 4.83 0.93
N GLU A 123 -15.26 5.57 1.98
CA GLU A 123 -16.00 5.07 3.15
C GLU A 123 -15.40 3.75 3.69
N THR A 124 -14.07 3.72 3.85
CA THR A 124 -13.34 2.52 4.32
C THR A 124 -12.41 2.84 5.47
N LEU A 125 -12.23 1.89 6.39
CA LEU A 125 -11.15 1.95 7.37
C LEU A 125 -9.78 1.68 6.74
N HIS A 126 -8.78 2.33 7.29
CA HIS A 126 -7.38 2.25 6.92
C HIS A 126 -6.61 1.37 7.91
N VAL A 127 -5.73 0.53 7.37
CA VAL A 127 -4.73 -0.21 8.15
C VAL A 127 -3.67 0.76 8.62
N ASP A 128 -3.70 1.07 9.91
CA ASP A 128 -2.70 1.88 10.58
C ASP A 128 -1.52 1.03 11.03
N HIS A 129 -0.31 1.56 10.87
CA HIS A 129 0.93 0.83 11.07
C HIS A 129 2.06 1.78 11.47
N CYS A 130 2.98 1.28 12.28
CA CYS A 130 4.19 2.01 12.64
C CYS A 130 5.11 2.13 11.43
N HIS A 131 5.50 3.36 11.08
CA HIS A 131 6.39 3.60 9.95
C HIS A 131 7.85 3.18 10.20
N GLU A 132 8.24 2.97 11.45
CA GLU A 132 9.60 2.53 11.82
C GLU A 132 9.71 1.00 11.83
N THR A 133 8.75 0.31 12.46
CA THR A 133 8.80 -1.15 12.66
C THR A 133 7.94 -1.93 11.68
N GLY A 134 7.01 -1.28 10.98
CA GLY A 134 5.99 -1.93 10.17
C GLY A 134 4.90 -2.62 10.99
N GLY A 135 4.92 -2.52 12.33
CA GLY A 135 3.94 -3.16 13.20
C GLY A 135 2.53 -2.60 13.02
N PHE A 136 1.52 -3.48 13.01
CA PHE A 136 0.11 -3.08 12.99
C PHE A 136 -0.28 -2.31 14.25
N ARG A 137 -0.93 -1.16 14.10
CA ARG A 137 -1.49 -0.38 15.22
C ARG A 137 -3.00 -0.57 15.35
N GLY A 138 -3.72 -0.57 14.22
CA GLY A 138 -5.17 -0.61 14.27
C GLY A 138 -5.89 -0.34 12.96
N MET A 139 -7.22 -0.29 13.04
CA MET A 139 -8.11 0.13 11.96
C MET A 139 -8.72 1.49 12.30
N ILE A 140 -8.45 2.50 11.47
CA ILE A 140 -8.86 3.88 11.73
C ILE A 140 -9.51 4.51 10.50
N CYS A 141 -10.38 5.51 10.70
CA CYS A 141 -11.01 6.22 9.59
C CYS A 141 -10.01 7.14 8.86
N HIS A 142 -10.38 7.64 7.68
CA HIS A 142 -9.55 8.55 6.88
C HIS A 142 -9.21 9.82 7.65
N SER A 143 -10.18 10.41 8.38
CA SER A 143 -9.94 11.66 9.13
C SER A 143 -8.93 11.47 10.25
N CYS A 144 -9.05 10.40 11.04
CA CYS A 144 -8.09 10.08 12.10
C CYS A 144 -6.71 9.76 11.51
N ASN A 145 -6.63 8.96 10.44
CA ASN A 145 -5.37 8.66 9.75
C ASN A 145 -4.68 9.93 9.25
N SER A 146 -5.45 10.84 8.65
CA SER A 146 -4.93 12.13 8.18
C SER A 146 -4.48 13.01 9.35
N GLY A 147 -5.21 13.00 10.46
CA GLY A 147 -4.85 13.69 11.69
C GLY A 147 -3.48 13.25 12.22
N LEU A 148 -3.28 11.93 12.39
CA LEU A 148 -2.00 11.35 12.81
C LEU A 148 -0.86 11.80 11.88
N ALA A 149 -1.07 11.73 10.56
CA ALA A 149 -0.07 12.13 9.57
C ALA A 149 0.26 13.64 9.67
N ARG A 150 -0.73 14.51 9.90
CA ARG A 150 -0.50 15.96 10.04
C ARG A 150 0.29 16.31 11.30
N PHE A 151 0.12 15.54 12.36
CA PHE A 151 0.92 15.65 13.59
C PHE A 151 2.21 14.82 13.54
N LYS A 152 2.53 14.19 12.40
CA LYS A 152 3.72 13.35 12.18
C LYS A 152 3.84 12.22 13.23
N ASP A 153 2.73 11.64 13.63
CA ASP A 153 2.67 10.63 14.69
C ASP A 153 3.27 11.10 16.04
N ASN A 154 3.40 12.42 16.28
CA ASN A 154 4.02 12.96 17.50
C ASN A 154 2.96 13.18 18.61
N PRO A 155 2.98 12.37 19.69
CA PRO A 155 1.97 12.46 20.75
C PRO A 155 2.05 13.76 21.55
N ASP A 156 3.22 14.38 21.68
CA ASP A 156 3.38 15.61 22.46
C ASP A 156 2.70 16.79 21.75
N ILE A 157 2.82 16.88 20.43
CA ILE A 157 2.11 17.89 19.64
C ILE A 157 0.60 17.64 19.71
N MET A 158 0.15 16.39 19.68
CA MET A 158 -1.28 16.06 19.77
C MET A 158 -1.87 16.43 21.13
N ARG A 159 -1.15 16.18 22.23
CA ARG A 159 -1.58 16.62 23.58
C ARG A 159 -1.60 18.14 23.69
N ALA A 160 -0.62 18.84 23.13
CA ALA A 160 -0.62 20.30 23.08
C ALA A 160 -1.82 20.86 22.29
N ALA A 161 -2.15 20.24 21.14
CA ALA A 161 -3.32 20.62 20.34
C ALA A 161 -4.64 20.40 21.08
N ALA A 162 -4.77 19.29 21.82
CA ALA A 162 -5.94 19.03 22.67
C ALA A 162 -6.06 20.08 23.78
N ALA A 163 -4.98 20.36 24.51
CA ALA A 163 -4.95 21.37 25.57
C ALA A 163 -5.31 22.78 25.05
N TYR A 164 -4.81 23.14 23.87
CA TYR A 164 -5.15 24.41 23.21
C TYR A 164 -6.67 24.53 22.99
N ILE A 165 -7.29 23.51 22.38
CA ILE A 165 -8.74 23.52 22.12
C ILE A 165 -9.54 23.57 23.43
N GLU A 166 -9.17 22.75 24.42
CA GLU A 166 -9.83 22.70 25.73
C GLU A 166 -9.77 24.04 26.47
N GLN A 167 -8.65 24.76 26.38
CA GLN A 167 -8.51 26.09 26.97
C GLN A 167 -9.55 27.06 26.40
N TYR A 168 -9.76 27.07 25.08
CA TYR A 168 -10.77 27.92 24.45
C TYR A 168 -12.20 27.44 24.70
N ARG A 169 -12.44 26.12 24.80
CA ARG A 169 -13.77 25.58 25.17
C ARG A 169 -14.26 26.11 26.52
N LYS A 170 -13.36 26.30 27.48
CA LYS A 170 -13.70 26.85 28.81
C LYS A 170 -14.03 28.34 28.77
N GLN A 171 -13.60 29.05 27.74
CA GLN A 171 -13.68 30.51 27.64
C GLN A 171 -14.77 30.98 26.67
N LEU A 172 -15.19 30.13 25.73
CA LEU A 172 -16.18 30.46 24.71
C LEU A 172 -17.56 29.89 25.11
N PRO A 173 -18.67 30.60 24.82
CA PRO A 173 -20.02 30.06 24.98
C PRO A 173 -20.18 28.77 24.16
N ASN A 174 -21.00 27.84 24.66
CA ASN A 174 -21.25 26.52 24.03
C ASN A 174 -21.73 26.58 22.57
N GLU A 175 -22.13 27.74 22.07
CA GLU A 175 -22.65 27.98 20.72
C GLU A 175 -21.54 28.18 19.65
N CYS A 176 -20.28 28.37 20.07
CA CYS A 176 -19.15 28.63 19.16
C CYS A 176 -18.38 27.37 18.73
N LEU A 177 -18.84 26.16 19.10
CA LEU A 177 -18.13 24.90 18.87
C LEU A 177 -19.03 23.82 18.28
#